data_AF-A0A9P0T8M5-F1
#
_entry.id   AF-A0A9P0T8M5-F1
#
_cell.length_a   1.000
_cell.length_b   1.000
_cell.length_c   1.000
_cell.angle_alpha   90.00
_cell.angle_beta   90.00
_cell.angle_gamma   90.00
#
_symmetry.space_group_name_H-M   'P 1'
#
loop_
_entity.id
_entity.type
_entity.pdbx_description
1 polymer ?
#
loop_
_entity_poly.entity_id
_entity_poly.type
_entity_poly.pdbx_seq_one_letter_code
_entity_poly.pdbx_strand_id
1 'polypeptide(L)'
;MELKLYYLVFTFYWNISSAMRCYVCVPEETYEGIKLCENFDYGDQFLRECEHSNMCFKRETSLDLGNGMPTRSITRGCAAQTLSGDQEKVNGKWRHKDTIYDVYAEGCAEDPNNIDRPTRTVNCYCRGNLCNNSLRNQIGLIILLPIVFLIS
;
A
#
# COMPACT_ATOMS: atom_id res chain seq x y z
N MET A 1 -20.11 10.44 42.78
CA MET A 1 -20.58 9.76 41.55
C MET A 1 -20.11 10.51 40.30
N GLU A 2 -20.13 11.85 40.34
CA GLU A 2 -19.61 12.76 39.31
C GLU A 2 -18.18 12.49 38.81
N LEU A 3 -17.23 12.20 39.70
CA LEU A 3 -15.83 12.02 39.32
C LEU A 3 -15.60 10.84 38.34
N LYS A 4 -16.39 9.77 38.48
CA LYS A 4 -16.30 8.59 37.59
C LYS A 4 -16.82 8.88 36.18
N LEU A 5 -17.78 9.81 36.06
CA LEU A 5 -18.31 10.25 34.78
C LEU A 5 -17.25 11.06 34.01
N TYR A 6 -16.50 11.92 34.70
CA TYR A 6 -15.39 12.68 34.09
C TYR A 6 -14.26 11.78 33.55
N TYR A 7 -13.90 10.71 34.27
CA TYR A 7 -12.89 9.76 33.78
C TYR A 7 -13.34 9.01 32.52
N LEU A 8 -14.61 8.60 32.45
CA LEU A 8 -15.16 7.94 31.26
C LEU A 8 -15.22 8.88 30.05
N VAL A 9 -15.58 10.15 30.27
CA VAL A 9 -15.58 11.17 29.21
C VAL A 9 -14.16 11.43 28.69
N PHE A 10 -13.14 11.46 29.56
CA PHE A 10 -11.74 11.68 29.15
C PHE A 10 -11.19 10.56 28.26
N THR A 11 -11.60 9.30 28.47
CA THR A 11 -11.16 8.17 27.62
C THR A 11 -11.77 8.18 26.21
N PHE A 12 -12.87 8.90 25.98
CA PHE A 12 -13.46 9.03 24.63
C PHE A 12 -12.82 10.12 23.77
N TYR A 13 -12.02 11.03 24.35
CA TYR A 13 -11.37 12.13 23.61
C TYR A 13 -9.97 11.82 23.09
N TRP A 14 -9.39 10.67 23.45
CA TRP A 14 -8.18 10.19 22.78
C TRP A 14 -8.56 9.61 21.41
N ASN A 15 -8.64 10.48 20.40
CA ASN A 15 -8.47 10.07 19.02
C ASN A 15 -7.04 9.53 18.89
N ILE A 16 -6.86 8.21 19.08
CA ILE A 16 -5.63 7.52 18.73
C ILE A 16 -5.58 7.50 17.20
N SER A 17 -5.03 8.57 16.61
CA SER A 17 -4.67 8.59 15.20
C SER A 17 -3.37 7.81 15.05
N SER A 18 -3.46 6.52 14.74
CA SER A 18 -2.28 5.75 14.34
C SER A 18 -2.01 5.92 12.85
N ALA A 19 -0.75 6.14 12.48
CA ALA A 19 -0.34 6.09 11.09
C ALA A 19 -0.57 4.67 10.53
N MET A 20 -1.01 4.60 9.27
CA MET A 20 -1.23 3.32 8.60
C MET A 20 0.09 2.56 8.48
N ARG A 21 0.08 1.24 8.71
CA ARG A 21 1.25 0.37 8.58
C ARG A 21 1.15 -0.50 7.34
N CYS A 22 2.28 -0.75 6.70
CA CYS A 22 2.41 -1.64 5.55
C CYS A 22 3.62 -2.57 5.72
N TYR A 23 3.61 -3.69 4.99
CA TYR A 23 4.82 -4.47 4.79
C TYR A 23 5.74 -3.80 3.77
N VAL A 24 7.04 -3.72 4.06
CA VAL A 24 8.07 -3.12 3.21
C VAL A 24 9.18 -4.12 2.96
N CYS A 25 9.45 -4.39 1.69
CA CYS A 25 10.60 -5.17 1.27
C CYS A 25 10.99 -4.82 -0.18
N VAL A 26 12.25 -5.05 -0.52
CA VAL A 26 12.83 -4.78 -1.84
C VAL A 26 13.38 -6.06 -2.48
N PRO A 27 13.49 -6.14 -3.82
CA PRO A 27 13.99 -7.33 -4.47
C PRO A 27 15.52 -7.48 -4.37
N GLU A 28 16.24 -6.39 -4.12
CA GLU A 28 17.70 -6.32 -4.08
C GLU A 28 18.17 -5.45 -2.91
N GLU A 29 19.41 -5.62 -2.46
CA GLU A 29 19.94 -4.87 -1.32
C GLU A 29 20.02 -3.37 -1.63
N THR A 30 19.64 -2.57 -0.63
CA THR A 30 19.69 -1.10 -0.71
C THR A 30 20.55 -0.56 0.41
N TYR A 31 21.17 0.61 0.20
CA TYR A 31 21.94 1.30 1.25
C TYR A 31 21.07 1.67 2.48
N GLU A 32 19.76 1.73 2.31
CA GLU A 32 18.78 2.03 3.36
C GLU A 32 18.53 0.85 4.32
N GLY A 33 19.12 -0.33 4.05
CA GLY A 33 18.98 -1.51 4.90
C GLY A 33 17.58 -2.13 4.86
N ILE A 34 16.79 -1.85 3.82
CA ILE A 34 15.47 -2.46 3.63
C ILE A 34 15.65 -3.96 3.37
N LYS A 35 14.84 -4.79 4.04
CA LYS A 35 14.91 -6.25 3.95
C LYS A 35 14.49 -6.76 2.57
N LEU A 36 15.11 -7.84 2.15
CA LEU A 36 14.81 -8.50 0.88
C LEU A 36 13.44 -9.20 0.93
N CYS A 37 12.65 -9.06 -0.14
CA CYS A 37 11.36 -9.74 -0.26
C CYS A 37 11.51 -11.27 -0.37
N GLU A 38 12.70 -11.77 -0.75
CA GLU A 38 13.01 -13.20 -0.72
C GLU A 38 12.90 -13.79 0.68
N ASN A 39 13.24 -13.01 1.71
CA ASN A 39 13.19 -13.41 3.11
C ASN A 39 11.89 -12.97 3.81
N PHE A 40 10.88 -12.55 3.05
CA PHE A 40 9.65 -12.02 3.60
C PHE A 40 8.85 -13.11 4.35
N ASP A 41 8.65 -12.89 5.65
CA ASP A 41 8.05 -13.86 6.59
C ASP A 41 6.90 -13.28 7.41
N TYR A 42 6.37 -12.11 7.03
CA TYR A 42 5.33 -11.37 7.76
C TYR A 42 5.75 -10.81 9.13
N GLY A 43 7.02 -10.95 9.50
CA GLY A 43 7.55 -10.48 10.78
C GLY A 43 7.66 -8.96 10.89
N ASP A 44 7.82 -8.50 12.13
CA ASP A 44 7.86 -7.08 12.48
C ASP A 44 9.00 -6.31 11.81
N GLN A 45 10.09 -7.00 11.44
CA GLN A 45 11.20 -6.40 10.68
C GLN A 45 10.81 -5.91 9.29
N PHE A 46 9.66 -6.34 8.77
CA PHE A 46 9.10 -5.87 7.50
C PHE A 46 8.04 -4.78 7.70
N LEU A 47 7.72 -4.38 8.93
CA LEU A 47 6.69 -3.37 9.18
C LEU A 47 7.26 -1.96 9.09
N ARG A 48 6.49 -1.05 8.46
CA ARG A 48 6.77 0.39 8.45
C ARG A 48 5.49 1.20 8.59
N GLU A 49 5.57 2.32 9.28
CA GLU A 49 4.52 3.34 9.32
C GLU A 49 4.58 4.24 8.08
N CYS A 50 3.42 4.50 7.49
CA CYS A 50 3.25 5.25 6.26
C CYS A 50 2.73 6.65 6.57
N GLU A 51 3.60 7.55 7.02
CA GLU A 51 3.23 8.91 7.46
C GLU A 51 2.63 9.77 6.33
N HIS A 52 3.01 9.48 5.07
CA HIS A 52 2.62 10.25 3.89
C HIS A 52 1.79 9.43 2.89
N SER A 53 1.11 8.39 3.35
CA SER A 53 0.32 7.51 2.48
C SER A 53 -0.84 6.86 3.22
N ASN A 54 -1.97 6.70 2.55
CA ASN A 54 -3.13 5.96 3.04
C ASN A 54 -3.33 4.63 2.28
N MET A 55 -2.31 4.18 1.55
CA MET A 55 -2.32 2.92 0.80
C MET A 55 -1.01 2.15 0.95
N CYS A 56 -1.11 0.83 0.98
CA CYS A 56 0.03 -0.03 0.72
C CYS A 56 0.09 -0.35 -0.78
N PHE A 57 1.27 -0.65 -1.28
CA PHE A 57 1.45 -1.29 -2.59
C PHE A 57 2.16 -2.62 -2.48
N LYS A 58 1.92 -3.46 -3.49
CA LYS A 58 2.71 -4.63 -3.83
C LYS A 58 2.94 -4.63 -5.33
N ARG A 59 4.20 -4.72 -5.75
CA ARG A 59 4.60 -4.85 -7.14
C ARG A 59 5.20 -6.22 -7.36
N GLU A 60 4.82 -6.84 -8.46
CA GLU A 60 5.41 -8.08 -8.92
C GLU A 60 5.84 -7.90 -10.37
N THR A 61 7.12 -8.14 -10.64
CA THR A 61 7.68 -8.07 -11.99
C THR A 61 8.21 -9.44 -12.37
N SER A 62 7.70 -9.99 -13.46
CA SER A 62 8.22 -11.21 -14.08
C SER A 62 8.89 -10.89 -15.42
N LEU A 63 9.92 -11.65 -15.76
CA LEU A 63 10.57 -11.62 -17.06
C LEU A 63 10.59 -13.04 -17.62
N ASP A 64 10.01 -13.23 -18.80
CA ASP A 64 10.05 -14.49 -19.53
C ASP A 64 10.88 -14.32 -20.81
N LEU A 65 12.04 -15.00 -20.86
CA LEU A 65 12.95 -14.97 -22.00
C LEU A 65 12.72 -16.15 -22.96
N GLY A 66 11.67 -16.96 -22.76
CA GLY A 66 11.38 -18.12 -23.61
C GLY A 66 12.34 -19.30 -23.41
N ASN A 67 13.23 -19.23 -22.43
CA ASN A 67 14.20 -20.28 -22.07
C ASN A 67 13.66 -21.25 -21.00
N GLY A 68 12.39 -21.13 -20.60
CA GLY A 68 11.74 -21.97 -19.59
C GLY A 68 12.07 -21.61 -18.14
N MET A 69 12.87 -20.57 -17.88
CA MET A 69 13.18 -20.08 -16.53
C MET A 69 12.73 -18.63 -16.37
N PRO A 70 11.44 -18.38 -16.12
CA PRO A 70 10.94 -17.03 -15.86
C PRO A 70 11.52 -16.53 -14.53
N THR A 71 12.08 -15.31 -14.52
CA THR A 71 12.48 -14.66 -13.27
C THR A 71 11.31 -13.87 -12.71
N ARG A 72 11.24 -13.76 -11.38
CA ARG A 72 10.18 -13.04 -10.66
C ARG A 72 10.79 -12.24 -9.52
N SER A 73 10.42 -10.98 -9.42
CA SER A 73 10.78 -10.09 -8.34
C SER A 73 9.52 -9.51 -7.69
N ILE A 74 9.58 -9.28 -6.39
CA ILE A 74 8.49 -8.70 -5.61
C ILE A 74 9.03 -7.47 -4.88
N THR A 75 8.18 -6.46 -4.74
CA THR A 75 8.43 -5.27 -3.91
C THR A 75 7.17 -4.95 -3.14
N ARG A 76 7.30 -4.54 -1.88
CA ARG A 76 6.18 -4.12 -1.03
C ARG A 76 6.51 -2.80 -0.38
N GLY A 77 5.52 -1.93 -0.15
CA GLY A 77 5.72 -0.74 0.67
C GLY A 77 4.52 0.17 0.80
N CYS A 78 4.74 1.39 1.28
CA CYS A 78 3.76 2.48 1.29
C CYS A 78 3.62 3.07 -0.13
N ALA A 79 2.41 3.33 -0.60
CA ALA A 79 2.19 3.89 -1.93
C ALA A 79 2.59 5.38 -1.98
N ALA A 80 3.35 5.78 -2.99
CA ALA A 80 3.79 7.17 -3.13
C ALA A 80 2.61 8.08 -3.56
N GLN A 81 1.98 8.74 -2.60
CA GLN A 81 0.81 9.59 -2.85
C GLN A 81 1.10 11.09 -2.66
N THR A 82 2.36 11.46 -2.43
CA THR A 82 2.80 12.86 -2.38
C THR A 82 3.55 13.24 -3.65
N LEU A 83 3.43 14.51 -4.04
CA LEU A 83 4.20 15.08 -5.14
C LEU A 83 5.54 15.59 -4.61
N SER A 84 6.64 15.08 -5.16
CA SER A 84 7.97 15.59 -4.83
C SER A 84 8.08 17.08 -5.18
N GLY A 85 8.45 17.90 -4.20
CA GLY A 85 8.59 19.35 -4.40
C GLY A 85 7.29 20.16 -4.33
N ASP A 86 6.16 19.57 -3.94
CA ASP A 86 4.94 20.35 -3.70
C ASP A 86 5.14 21.36 -2.57
N GLN A 87 4.76 22.61 -2.84
CA GLN A 87 4.98 23.73 -1.94
C GLN A 87 3.80 24.68 -1.97
N GLU A 88 3.44 25.19 -0.80
CA GLU A 88 2.47 26.26 -0.67
C GLU A 88 3.08 27.50 -0.01
N LYS A 89 2.56 28.66 -0.39
CA LYS A 89 3.00 29.94 0.15
C LYS A 89 2.15 30.27 1.38
N VAL A 90 2.67 29.98 2.56
CA VAL A 90 2.01 30.28 3.85
C VAL A 90 2.70 31.49 4.47
N ASN A 91 1.93 32.57 4.67
CA ASN A 91 2.42 33.84 5.24
C ASN A 91 3.66 34.38 4.50
N GLY A 92 3.63 34.33 3.17
CA GLY A 92 4.70 34.86 2.32
C GLY A 92 5.92 33.95 2.15
N LYS A 93 5.99 32.82 2.88
CA LYS A 93 7.09 31.86 2.81
C LYS A 93 6.64 30.56 2.14
N TRP A 94 7.49 30.01 1.28
CA TRP A 94 7.29 28.67 0.73
C TRP A 94 7.48 27.62 1.82
N ARG A 95 6.54 26.69 1.93
CA ARG A 95 6.58 25.54 2.84
C ARG A 95 6.26 24.29 2.06
N HIS A 96 6.89 23.17 2.43
CA HIS A 96 6.56 21.87 1.83
C HIS A 96 5.12 21.50 2.16
N LYS A 97 4.45 20.89 1.18
CA LYS A 97 3.05 20.51 1.29
C LYS A 97 2.93 18.99 1.23
N ASP A 98 2.52 18.38 2.34
CA ASP A 98 2.31 16.93 2.45
C ASP A 98 0.87 16.55 2.05
N THR A 99 0.44 16.97 0.86
CA THR A 99 -0.89 16.57 0.37
C THR A 99 -0.85 15.13 -0.14
N ILE A 100 -1.71 14.28 0.44
CA ILE A 100 -1.94 12.93 -0.05
C ILE A 100 -2.94 13.01 -1.21
N TYR A 101 -2.50 12.67 -2.41
CA TYR A 101 -3.32 12.60 -3.61
C TYR A 101 -3.85 11.19 -3.82
N ASP A 102 -5.13 11.07 -4.14
CA ASP A 102 -5.74 9.77 -4.45
C ASP A 102 -5.52 9.40 -5.92
N VAL A 103 -4.29 8.97 -6.22
CA VAL A 103 -3.83 8.70 -7.60
C VAL A 103 -3.88 7.23 -7.99
N TYR A 104 -4.14 6.32 -7.04
CA TYR A 104 -4.11 4.88 -7.26
C TYR A 104 -5.50 4.28 -7.06
N ALA A 105 -5.97 3.55 -8.07
CA ALA A 105 -7.14 2.71 -7.92
C ALA A 105 -6.81 1.51 -7.03
N GLU A 106 -7.72 1.17 -6.12
CA GLU A 106 -7.60 -0.02 -5.29
C GLU A 106 -7.77 -1.29 -6.14
N GLY A 107 -6.95 -2.31 -5.87
CA GLY A 107 -6.86 -3.54 -6.65
C GLY A 107 -5.54 -3.68 -7.40
N CYS A 108 -5.47 -4.72 -8.24
CA CYS A 108 -4.28 -5.06 -9.02
C CYS A 108 -4.50 -4.79 -10.51
N ALA A 109 -3.55 -4.13 -11.15
CA ALA A 109 -3.53 -3.88 -12.58
C ALA A 109 -2.15 -4.17 -13.17
N GLU A 110 -2.13 -4.74 -14.37
CA GLU A 110 -0.90 -4.86 -15.16
C GLU A 110 -0.51 -3.48 -15.68
N ASP A 111 0.79 -3.17 -15.67
CA ASP A 111 1.28 -1.91 -16.22
C ASP A 111 1.04 -1.90 -17.74
N PRO A 112 0.28 -0.92 -18.27
CA PRO A 112 -0.11 -0.87 -19.67
C PRO A 112 1.08 -0.77 -20.63
N ASN A 113 2.26 -0.35 -20.15
CA ASN A 113 3.48 -0.26 -20.96
C ASN A 113 4.13 -1.64 -21.24
N ASN A 114 3.59 -2.73 -20.70
CA ASN A 114 4.15 -4.08 -20.84
C ASN A 114 3.66 -4.84 -22.08
N ILE A 115 2.69 -4.32 -22.83
CA ILE A 115 2.05 -5.05 -23.95
C ILE A 115 3.09 -5.60 -24.95
N ASP A 116 4.15 -4.82 -25.21
CA ASP A 116 5.21 -5.18 -26.16
C ASP A 116 6.52 -5.63 -25.51
N ARG A 117 6.53 -5.88 -24.19
CA ARG A 117 7.74 -6.21 -23.43
C ARG A 117 7.71 -7.66 -22.91
N PRO A 118 8.86 -8.37 -22.89
CA PRO A 118 8.96 -9.67 -22.24
C PRO A 118 8.81 -9.58 -20.71
N THR A 119 8.96 -8.37 -20.17
CA THR A 119 8.72 -8.06 -18.76
C THR A 119 7.24 -7.74 -18.54
N ARG A 120 6.63 -8.41 -17.56
CA ARG A 120 5.28 -8.10 -17.08
C ARG A 120 5.35 -7.63 -15.64
N THR A 121 4.72 -6.50 -15.37
CA THR A 121 4.63 -5.89 -14.05
C THR A 121 3.18 -5.73 -13.65
N VAL A 122 2.82 -6.30 -12.50
CA VAL A 122 1.51 -6.12 -11.87
C VAL A 122 1.70 -5.24 -10.63
N ASN A 123 0.98 -4.13 -10.58
CA ASN A 123 0.93 -3.23 -9.44
C ASN A 123 -0.40 -3.42 -8.72
N CYS A 124 -0.34 -3.66 -7.41
CA CYS A 124 -1.50 -3.76 -6.54
C CYS A 124 -1.46 -2.65 -5.50
N TYR A 125 -2.59 -1.99 -5.28
CA TYR A 125 -2.78 -0.98 -4.26
C TYR A 125 -3.96 -1.36 -3.37
N CYS A 126 -3.85 -1.13 -2.08
CA CYS A 126 -4.91 -1.44 -1.13
C CYS A 126 -4.91 -0.47 0.05
N ARG A 127 -6.08 -0.26 0.66
CA ARG A 127 -6.25 0.57 1.86
C ARG A 127 -6.29 -0.28 3.12
N GLY A 128 -5.85 0.31 4.23
CA GLY A 128 -5.90 -0.31 5.54
C GLY A 128 -4.62 -1.04 5.95
N ASN A 129 -4.46 -1.22 7.26
CA ASN A 129 -3.23 -1.75 7.85
C ASN A 129 -2.86 -3.12 7.29
N LEU A 130 -1.60 -3.24 6.84
CA LEU A 130 -0.95 -4.48 6.41
C LEU A 130 -1.67 -5.19 5.25
N CYS A 131 -2.48 -4.46 4.47
CA CYS A 131 -3.29 -5.04 3.38
C CYS A 131 -2.45 -5.65 2.24
N ASN A 132 -1.18 -5.24 2.10
CA ASN A 132 -0.26 -5.76 1.08
C ASN A 132 0.41 -7.09 1.46
N ASN A 133 -0.21 -7.86 2.36
CA ASN A 133 0.28 -9.16 2.81
C ASN A 133 0.13 -10.26 1.75
N SER A 134 -0.76 -10.08 0.76
CA SER A 134 -1.21 -11.15 -0.13
C SER A 134 -0.04 -11.87 -0.80
N LEU A 135 -0.09 -13.22 -0.81
CA LEU A 135 0.90 -14.04 -1.51
C LEU A 135 0.81 -13.84 -3.02
N ARG A 136 -0.41 -13.72 -3.55
CA ARG A 136 -0.68 -13.61 -4.99
C ARG A 136 -1.48 -12.35 -5.30
N ASN A 137 -1.13 -11.71 -6.40
CA ASN A 137 -1.91 -10.60 -6.94
C ASN A 137 -3.19 -11.20 -7.54
N GLN A 138 -4.31 -11.02 -6.87
CA GLN A 138 -5.60 -11.41 -7.44
C GLN A 138 -6.15 -10.22 -8.23
N ILE A 139 -6.16 -10.34 -9.54
CA ILE A 139 -6.90 -9.43 -10.42
C ILE A 139 -8.37 -9.65 -10.05
N GLY A 140 -9.05 -8.60 -9.59
CA GLY A 140 -10.34 -8.72 -8.93
C GLY A 140 -11.34 -9.55 -9.73
N LEU A 141 -11.74 -10.70 -9.18
CA LEU A 141 -12.97 -11.37 -9.62
C LEU A 141 -14.12 -10.59 -9.01
N ILE A 142 -14.89 -9.87 -9.84
CA ILE A 142 -16.18 -9.35 -9.44
C ILE A 142 -17.08 -10.56 -9.16
N ILE A 143 -17.21 -10.95 -7.90
CA ILE A 143 -18.24 -11.89 -7.49
C ILE A 143 -19.55 -11.10 -7.57
N LEU A 144 -20.25 -11.23 -8.70
CA LEU A 144 -21.67 -10.91 -8.78
C LEU A 144 -22.38 -11.90 -7.85
N LEU A 145 -22.58 -11.51 -6.59
CA LEU A 145 -23.55 -12.19 -5.74
C LEU A 145 -24.92 -12.00 -6.41
N PRO A 146 -25.61 -13.06 -6.86
CA PRO A 146 -26.98 -12.90 -7.27
C PRO A 146 -27.75 -12.49 -6.02
N ILE A 147 -28.32 -11.28 -6.04
CA ILE A 147 -29.33 -10.86 -5.07
C ILE A 147 -30.53 -11.77 -5.32
N VAL A 148 -30.56 -12.93 -4.66
CA VAL A 148 -31.77 -13.74 -4.53
C VAL A 148 -32.63 -13.08 -3.45
N PHE A 149 -33.16 -11.92 -3.81
CA PHE A 149 -34.30 -11.29 -3.16
C PHE A 149 -35.06 -10.55 -4.26
N LEU A 150 -35.85 -11.32 -5.00
CA LEU A 150 -37.06 -10.90 -5.70
C LEU A 150 -37.55 -12.14 -6.46
N ILE A 151 -38.47 -12.88 -5.85
CA ILE A 151 -39.70 -13.47 -6.43
C ILE A 151 -40.28 -14.46 -5.40
N SER A 152 -41.52 -14.14 -4.99
CA SER A 152 -42.51 -14.92 -4.22
C SER A 152 -42.40 -14.93 -2.70
#